data_AF-A0A7X3MGJ7-F1
#
_entry.id   AF-A0A7X3MGJ7-F1
#
_cell.length_a   1.000
_cell.length_b   1.000
_cell.length_c   1.000
_cell.angle_alpha   90.00
_cell.angle_beta   90.00
_cell.angle_gamma   90.00
#
_symmetry.space_group_name_H-M   'P 1'
#
loop_
_entity.id
_entity.type
_entity.pdbx_description
1 polymer ?
#
loop_
_entity_poly.entity_id
_entity_poly.type
_entity_poly.pdbx_seq_one_letter_code
_entity_poly.pdbx_strand_id
1 'polypeptide(L)' 'MCEALKELMKDEIDKERQEAAQIATQDTILENIKSLMHNLNFSAEQAMAALNIPVPNRSGYISRL' A
#
# COMPACT_ATOMS: atom_id res chain seq x y z
N MET A 1 33.72 -3.43 -18.46
CA MET A 1 32.75 -2.66 -17.62
C MET A 1 32.61 -3.41 -16.31
N CYS A 2 32.99 -2.79 -15.19
CA CYS A 2 33.03 -3.41 -13.87
C CYS A 2 31.70 -4.12 -13.53
N GLU A 3 31.79 -5.41 -13.24
CA GLU A 3 30.66 -6.23 -12.78
C GLU A 3 30.03 -5.68 -11.49
N ALA A 4 30.83 -4.99 -10.67
CA ALA A 4 30.39 -4.27 -9.47
C ALA A 4 29.36 -3.15 -9.76
N LEU A 5 29.37 -2.53 -10.95
CA LEU A 5 28.40 -1.48 -11.29
C LEU A 5 27.05 -2.06 -11.75
N LYS A 6 27.06 -3.29 -12.31
CA LYS A 6 25.85 -3.99 -12.75
C LYS A 6 25.03 -4.54 -11.59
N GLU A 7 25.68 -4.96 -10.51
CA GLU A 7 24.97 -5.44 -9.31
C GLU A 7 24.31 -4.28 -8.55
N LEU A 8 25.00 -3.15 -8.38
CA LEU A 8 24.45 -1.95 -7.74
C LEU A 8 23.18 -1.43 -8.45
N MET A 9 23.17 -1.40 -9.79
CA MET A 9 21.98 -0.97 -10.55
C MET A 9 20.82 -1.97 -10.50
N LYS A 10 21.11 -3.26 -10.30
CA LYS A 10 20.06 -4.29 -10.18
C LYS A 10 19.34 -4.19 -8.84
N ASP A 11 20.11 -3.99 -7.76
CA ASP A 11 19.57 -3.85 -6.41
C ASP A 11 18.71 -2.58 -6.27
N GLU A 12 19.10 -1.47 -6.89
CA GLU A 12 18.30 -0.24 -6.90
C GLU A 12 16.98 -0.40 -7.65
N ILE A 13 16.99 -1.06 -8.81
CA ILE A 13 15.77 -1.30 -9.61
C ILE A 13 14.80 -2.25 -8.87
N ASP A 14 15.32 -3.29 -8.22
CA ASP A 14 14.49 -4.22 -7.45
C ASP A 14 13.89 -3.54 -6.22
N LYS A 15 14.62 -2.64 -5.57
CA LYS A 15 14.12 -1.86 -4.44
C LYS A 15 13.04 -0.86 -4.87
N GLU A 16 13.26 -0.12 -5.96
CA GLU A 16 12.26 0.80 -6.52
C GLU A 16 10.99 0.05 -6.96
N ARG A 17 11.13 -1.14 -7.56
CA ARG A 17 9.98 -1.99 -7.90
C ARG A 17 9.22 -2.45 -6.68
N GLN A 18 9.91 -2.81 -5.60
CA GLN A 18 9.29 -3.27 -4.38
C GLN A 18 8.56 -2.13 -3.65
N GLU A 19 9.12 -0.92 -3.67
CA GLU A 19 8.48 0.29 -3.16
C GLU A 19 7.26 0.69 -4.02
N ALA A 20 7.39 0.69 -5.35
CA ALA A 20 6.29 0.95 -6.27
C ALA A 20 5.15 -0.08 -6.12
N ALA A 21 5.49 -1.37 -5.96
CA ALA A 21 4.50 -2.41 -5.71
C ALA A 21 3.80 -2.20 -4.35
N GLN A 22 4.53 -1.83 -3.30
CA GLN A 22 3.94 -1.52 -1.99
C GLN A 22 3.01 -0.31 -2.06
N ILE A 23 3.40 0.76 -2.76
CA ILE A 23 2.58 1.97 -2.95
C ILE A 23 1.32 1.64 -3.76
N ALA A 24 1.46 0.92 -4.88
CA ALA A 24 0.31 0.48 -5.69
C ALA A 24 -0.66 -0.39 -4.88
N THR A 25 -0.14 -1.22 -3.98
CA THR A 25 -0.96 -2.03 -3.08
C THR A 25 -1.69 -1.16 -2.05
N GLN A 26 -1.02 -0.14 -1.49
CA GLN A 26 -1.66 0.79 -0.55
C GLN A 26 -2.77 1.62 -1.19
N ASP A 27 -2.53 2.17 -2.39
CA ASP A 27 -3.52 3.01 -3.07
C ASP A 27 -4.75 2.18 -3.48
N THR A 28 -4.55 0.94 -3.94
CA THR A 28 -5.64 -0.02 -4.22
C THR A 28 -6.44 -0.34 -2.95
N ILE A 29 -5.76 -0.58 -1.82
CA ILE A 29 -6.42 -0.80 -0.54
C ILE A 29 -7.24 0.44 -0.14
N LEU A 30 -6.73 1.64 -0.40
CA LEU A 30 -7.39 2.90 -0.05
C LEU A 30 -8.65 3.17 -0.87
N GLU A 31 -8.62 2.88 -2.17
CA GLU A 31 -9.81 2.90 -3.02
C GLU A 31 -10.85 1.88 -2.59
N ASN A 32 -10.42 0.68 -2.18
CA ASN A 32 -11.33 -0.34 -1.64
C ASN A 32 -11.97 0.14 -0.33
N ILE A 33 -11.20 0.76 0.58
CA ILE A 33 -11.74 1.34 1.80
C ILE A 33 -12.80 2.41 1.47
N LYS A 34 -12.47 3.36 0.57
CA LYS A 34 -13.41 4.42 0.13
C LYS A 34 -14.67 3.83 -0.51
N SER A 35 -14.53 2.80 -1.33
CA SER A 35 -15.65 2.11 -1.97
C SER A 35 -16.55 1.41 -0.96
N LEU A 36 -15.97 0.76 0.05
CA LEU A 36 -16.74 0.15 1.14
C LEU A 36 -17.46 1.20 1.98
N MET A 37 -16.80 2.33 2.27
CA MET A 37 -17.42 3.45 2.98
C MET A 37 -18.61 4.03 2.20
N HIS A 38 -18.47 4.22 0.89
CA HIS A 38 -19.52 4.82 0.06
C HIS A 38 -20.67 3.85 -0.23
N ASN A 39 -20.37 2.60 -0.62
CA ASN A 39 -21.37 1.66 -1.10
C ASN A 39 -22.10 0.94 0.03
N LEU A 40 -21.43 0.70 1.16
CA LEU A 40 -21.98 -0.04 2.30
C LEU A 40 -22.24 0.86 3.51
N ASN A 41 -22.03 2.17 3.40
CA ASN A 41 -22.10 3.13 4.51
C ASN A 41 -21.24 2.72 5.72
N PHE A 42 -20.12 2.04 5.46
CA PHE A 42 -19.18 1.66 6.50
C PHE A 42 -18.41 2.87 7.00
N SER A 43 -18.08 2.90 8.29
CA SER A 43 -17.03 3.78 8.79
C SER A 43 -15.67 3.34 8.25
N ALA A 44 -14.68 4.24 8.27
CA ALA A 44 -13.30 3.91 7.91
C ALA A 44 -12.79 2.66 8.66
N GLU A 45 -13.11 2.54 9.95
CA GLU A 45 -12.74 1.39 10.79
C GLU A 45 -13.45 0.10 10.40
N GLN A 46 -14.73 0.17 10.02
CA GLN A 46 -15.49 -0.99 9.54
C GLN A 46 -14.99 -1.46 8.18
N ALA A 47 -14.72 -0.53 7.26
CA ALA A 47 -14.15 -0.82 5.95
C ALA A 47 -12.75 -1.44 6.08
N MET A 48 -11.89 -0.88 6.93
CA MET A 48 -10.58 -1.45 7.23
C MET A 48 -10.66 -2.82 7.92
N ALA A 49 -11.64 -3.02 8.81
CA ALA A 49 -11.88 -4.32 9.43
C ALA A 49 -12.36 -5.36 8.42
N ALA A 50 -13.24 -4.98 7.48
CA ALA A 50 -13.70 -5.85 6.40
C ALA A 50 -12.56 -6.28 5.46
N LEU A 51 -11.55 -5.43 5.28
CA LEU A 51 -10.32 -5.75 4.55
C LEU A 51 -9.24 -6.46 5.39
N ASN A 52 -9.56 -6.85 6.63
CA ASN A 52 -8.64 -7.48 7.58
C ASN A 52 -7.36 -6.66 7.86
N ILE A 53 -7.44 -5.32 7.80
CA ILE A 53 -6.31 -4.44 8.08
C ILE A 53 -6.05 -4.42 9.60
N PRO A 54 -4.84 -4.80 10.05
CA PRO A 54 -4.47 -4.77 11.46
C PRO A 54 -4.55 -3.35 12.04
N VAL A 55 -5.05 -3.21 13.28
CA VAL A 55 -5.20 -1.93 13.98
C VAL A 55 -3.94 -1.04 13.94
N PRO A 56 -2.72 -1.57 14.16
CA PRO A 56 -1.50 -0.76 14.10
C PRO A 56 -1.24 -0.09 12.74
N ASN A 57 -1.72 -0.72 11.66
CA ASN A 57 -1.52 -0.23 10.29
C ASN A 57 -2.63 0.73 9.83
N ARG A 58 -3.77 0.76 10.54
CA ARG A 58 -4.93 1.61 10.19
C ARG A 58 -4.61 3.09 10.24
N SER A 59 -3.74 3.52 11.15
CA SER A 59 -3.32 4.92 11.29
C SER A 59 -2.74 5.50 9.98
N GLY A 60 -2.00 4.69 9.22
CA GLY A 60 -1.44 5.07 7.92
C GLY A 60 -2.48 5.23 6.82
N TYR A 61 -3.63 4.54 6.92
CA TYR A 61 -4.75 4.69 6.00
C TYR A 61 -5.68 5.83 6.41
N ILE A 62 -5.96 5.98 7.72
CA ILE A 62 -6.83 7.06 8.24
C ILE A 62 -6.31 8.44 7.85
N SER A 63 -5.01 8.68 7.89
CA SER A 63 -4.43 9.97 7.49
C SER A 63 -4.59 10.29 6.00
N ARG A 64 -4.98 9.31 5.18
CA ARG A 64 -5.09 9.40 3.72
C ARG A 64 -6.54 9.18 3.21
N LEU A 65 -7.49 8.89 4.10
CA LEU A 65 -8.94 8.74 3.82
C LEU A 65 -9.66 10.09 3.86
#